data_AF-A0A7S3JLH6-F1
#
_entry.id   AF-A0A7S3JLH6-F1
#
_cell.length_a   1.000
_cell.length_b   1.000
_cell.length_c   1.000
_cell.angle_alpha   90.00
_cell.angle_beta   90.00
_cell.angle_gamma   90.00
#
_symmetry.space_group_name_H-M   'P 1'
#
loop_
_entity.id
_entity.type
_entity.pdbx_description
1 polymer ?
#
loop_
_entity_poly.entity_id
_entity_poly.type
_entity_poly.pdbx_seq_one_letter_code
_entity_poly.pdbx_strand_id
1 'polypeptide(L)'
;IKLVKVSKYNKYVEPMTYYFKLALALICIITNVLLVVQLVGCQLIQPNEETQCSYQFFNTVIDTFSKQDVGLGFITTGIILLLSIYLLYCAHYGNTKLGLRFVIYTYSPLSPKETLYNCICYNVFLWNLWSAAIIQLLISAFKKTLTDLPQSAWLRIFYGNINGLSFHHTMYKQSIFIYMTLGISLLYFIYIFLSPSDVKFVLKSNEKKMKVYAKYKNKKEGIAEPLVEK
;
A
#
# COMPACT_ATOMS: atom_id res chain seq x y z
N ILE A 1 -25.23 -37.35 16.19
CA ILE A 1 -24.59 -37.17 14.86
C ILE A 1 -24.67 -35.69 14.50
N LYS A 2 -23.58 -34.93 14.63
CA LYS A 2 -23.53 -33.49 14.29
C LYS A 2 -23.41 -33.37 12.77
N LEU A 3 -24.45 -32.85 12.12
CA LEU A 3 -24.46 -32.54 10.70
C LEU A 3 -23.34 -31.53 10.40
N VAL A 4 -22.32 -32.00 9.67
CA VAL A 4 -21.28 -31.17 9.08
C VAL A 4 -21.95 -30.23 8.10
N LYS A 5 -21.98 -28.94 8.45
CA LYS A 5 -22.47 -27.84 7.61
C LYS A 5 -21.57 -27.76 6.38
N VAL A 6 -21.93 -28.52 5.34
CA VAL A 6 -21.20 -28.48 4.05
C VAL A 6 -21.37 -27.08 3.49
N SER A 7 -20.26 -26.35 3.41
CA SER A 7 -20.21 -25.00 2.85
C SER A 7 -20.79 -25.02 1.44
N LYS A 8 -21.95 -24.39 1.26
CA LYS A 8 -22.52 -24.08 -0.04
C LYS A 8 -21.47 -23.32 -0.86
N TYR A 9 -20.99 -23.95 -1.93
CA TYR A 9 -20.30 -23.29 -3.05
C TYR A 9 -21.24 -22.46 -3.93
N ASN A 10 -22.49 -22.28 -3.50
CA ASN A 10 -23.42 -21.35 -4.11
C ASN A 10 -23.37 -20.00 -3.36
N LYS A 11 -22.17 -19.45 -3.20
CA LYS A 11 -22.05 -18.05 -2.79
C LYS A 11 -22.30 -17.26 -4.06
N TYR A 12 -23.55 -16.84 -4.28
CA TYR A 12 -23.90 -15.86 -5.30
C TYR A 12 -23.01 -14.65 -5.05
N VAL A 13 -21.89 -14.59 -5.76
CA VAL A 13 -21.02 -13.45 -5.75
C VAL A 13 -21.66 -12.49 -6.73
N GLU A 14 -22.24 -11.43 -6.18
CA GLU A 14 -22.91 -10.41 -6.96
C GLU A 14 -21.92 -9.88 -8.00
N PRO A 15 -22.23 -9.96 -9.30
CA PRO A 15 -21.31 -9.58 -10.37
C PRO A 15 -20.81 -8.14 -10.20
N MET A 16 -21.66 -7.27 -9.63
CA MET A 16 -21.33 -5.88 -9.30
C MET A 16 -20.11 -5.73 -8.38
N THR A 17 -19.90 -6.66 -7.44
CA THR A 17 -18.74 -6.60 -6.55
C THR A 17 -17.41 -6.81 -7.27
N TYR A 18 -17.39 -7.56 -8.37
CA TYR A 18 -16.20 -7.75 -9.19
C TYR A 18 -15.86 -6.51 -10.00
N TYR A 19 -16.86 -5.94 -10.68
CA TYR A 19 -16.66 -4.71 -11.45
C TYR A 19 -16.23 -3.55 -10.56
N PHE A 20 -16.83 -3.41 -9.37
CA PHE A 20 -16.43 -2.39 -8.41
C PHE A 20 -14.98 -2.55 -7.94
N LYS A 21 -14.56 -3.78 -7.62
CA LYS A 21 -13.16 -4.06 -7.24
C LYS A 21 -12.18 -3.76 -8.37
N LEU A 22 -12.55 -4.08 -9.61
CA LEU A 22 -11.73 -3.80 -10.79
C LEU A 22 -11.60 -2.30 -11.03
N ALA A 23 -12.71 -1.56 -10.98
CA ALA A 23 -12.71 -0.11 -11.12
C ALA A 23 -11.86 0.56 -10.02
N LEU A 24 -12.03 0.14 -8.76
CA LEU A 24 -11.23 0.62 -7.65
C LEU A 24 -9.73 0.34 -7.84
N ALA A 25 -9.37 -0.85 -8.34
CA ALA A 25 -8.00 -1.21 -8.63
C ALA A 25 -7.39 -0.34 -9.74
N LEU A 26 -8.15 -0.05 -10.81
CA LEU A 26 -7.69 0.85 -11.88
C LEU A 26 -7.46 2.27 -11.36
N ILE A 27 -8.38 2.80 -10.55
CA ILE A 27 -8.23 4.12 -9.92
C ILE A 27 -6.98 4.15 -9.03
N CYS A 28 -6.73 3.11 -8.24
CA CYS A 28 -5.53 2.98 -7.42
C CYS A 28 -4.24 2.96 -8.24
N ILE A 29 -4.22 2.25 -9.37
CA ILE A 29 -3.06 2.20 -10.27
C ILE A 29 -2.80 3.59 -10.86
N ILE A 30 -3.83 4.22 -11.42
CA ILE A 30 -3.72 5.57 -12.01
C ILE A 30 -3.25 6.57 -10.95
N THR A 31 -3.81 6.52 -9.75
CA THR A 31 -3.44 7.40 -8.63
C THR A 31 -1.97 7.23 -8.25
N ASN A 32 -1.47 5.98 -8.16
CA ASN A 32 -0.05 5.73 -7.89
C ASN A 32 0.85 6.24 -9.01
N VAL A 33 0.49 6.02 -10.27
CA VAL A 33 1.29 6.52 -11.41
C VAL A 33 1.36 8.05 -11.38
N LEU A 34 0.23 8.73 -11.20
CA LEU A 34 0.19 10.18 -11.07
C LEU A 34 1.03 10.67 -9.88
N LEU A 35 1.01 9.94 -8.77
CA LEU A 35 1.77 10.30 -7.57
C LEU A 35 3.28 10.13 -7.80
N VAL A 36 3.70 9.06 -8.46
CA VAL A 36 5.10 8.86 -8.88
C VAL A 36 5.54 9.96 -9.85
N VAL A 37 4.72 10.29 -10.85
CA VAL A 37 5.02 11.37 -11.80
C VAL A 37 5.15 12.72 -11.09
N GLN A 38 4.23 13.03 -10.17
CA GLN A 38 4.30 14.26 -9.37
C GLN A 38 5.56 14.29 -8.50
N LEU A 39 5.94 13.17 -7.88
CA LEU A 39 7.17 13.09 -7.08
C LEU A 39 8.43 13.28 -7.90
N VAL A 40 8.54 12.58 -9.03
CA VAL A 40 9.66 12.72 -9.96
C VAL A 40 9.74 14.16 -10.46
N GLY A 41 8.60 14.74 -10.87
CA GLY A 41 8.52 16.12 -11.33
C GLY A 41 8.87 17.15 -10.25
N CYS A 42 8.43 16.94 -9.01
CA CYS A 42 8.69 17.83 -7.88
C CYS A 42 10.12 17.74 -7.34
N GLN A 43 10.74 16.55 -7.35
CA GLN A 43 12.00 16.33 -6.61
C GLN A 43 13.22 16.19 -7.52
N LEU A 44 13.07 15.59 -8.72
CA LEU A 44 14.21 15.34 -9.62
C LEU A 44 14.44 16.48 -10.61
N ILE A 45 13.38 17.18 -11.03
CA ILE A 45 13.49 18.21 -12.07
C ILE A 45 13.78 19.60 -11.48
N GLN A 46 13.23 19.90 -10.30
CA GLN A 46 13.37 21.21 -9.64
C GLN A 46 13.63 21.04 -8.15
N PRO A 47 14.89 20.80 -7.74
CA PRO A 47 15.23 20.67 -6.32
C PRO A 47 15.16 22.00 -5.54
N ASN A 48 14.97 23.15 -6.22
CA ASN A 48 14.93 24.45 -5.56
C ASN A 48 13.59 24.66 -4.82
N GLU A 49 13.68 24.91 -3.52
CA GLU A 49 12.56 25.02 -2.58
C GLU A 49 11.53 26.12 -2.90
N GLU A 50 11.89 27.07 -3.76
CA GLU A 50 11.06 28.20 -4.20
C GLU A 50 10.30 27.94 -5.50
N THR A 51 10.77 27.04 -6.37
CA THR A 51 10.12 26.83 -7.66
C THR A 51 8.98 25.83 -7.50
N GLN A 52 7.76 26.32 -7.74
CA GLN A 52 6.56 25.49 -7.68
C GLN A 52 6.74 24.27 -8.60
N CYS A 53 6.41 23.07 -8.11
CA CYS A 53 6.50 21.84 -8.90
C CYS A 53 5.91 22.06 -10.30
N SER A 54 6.65 21.70 -11.35
CA SER A 54 6.16 21.84 -12.73
C SER A 54 4.95 20.94 -13.04
N TYR A 55 4.81 19.82 -12.32
CA TYR A 55 3.66 18.92 -12.43
C TYR A 55 2.77 19.04 -11.19
N GLN A 56 1.62 19.68 -11.36
CA GLN A 56 0.72 20.05 -10.26
C GLN A 56 -0.62 19.33 -10.28
N PHE A 57 -0.79 18.19 -10.97
CA PHE A 57 -2.12 17.59 -11.15
C PHE A 57 -2.93 17.50 -9.84
N PHE A 58 -2.38 16.88 -8.79
CA PHE A 58 -3.10 16.79 -7.52
C PHE A 58 -3.25 18.16 -6.85
N ASN A 59 -2.26 19.04 -6.96
CA ASN A 59 -2.34 20.40 -6.43
C ASN A 59 -3.43 21.22 -7.13
N THR A 60 -3.63 21.08 -8.44
CA THR A 60 -4.69 21.75 -9.21
C THR A 60 -6.07 21.20 -8.87
N VAL A 61 -6.20 19.88 -8.77
CA VAL A 61 -7.45 19.23 -8.34
C VAL A 61 -7.82 19.74 -6.95
N ILE A 62 -6.86 19.73 -6.03
CA ILE A 62 -7.10 20.16 -4.65
C ILE A 62 -7.34 21.68 -4.56
N ASP A 63 -6.59 22.50 -5.28
CA ASP A 63 -6.79 23.95 -5.33
C ASP A 63 -8.20 24.29 -5.81
N THR A 64 -8.73 23.53 -6.79
CA THR A 64 -10.11 23.69 -7.26
C THR A 64 -11.13 23.45 -6.15
N PHE A 65 -10.92 22.46 -5.27
CA PHE A 65 -11.78 22.21 -4.12
C PHE A 65 -11.51 23.16 -2.93
N SER A 66 -10.30 23.71 -2.85
CA SER A 66 -9.86 24.59 -1.78
C SER A 66 -10.21 26.06 -2.01
N LYS A 67 -10.57 26.46 -3.25
CA LYS A 67 -10.97 27.82 -3.55
C LYS A 67 -12.10 28.27 -2.60
N GLN A 68 -11.81 29.39 -1.95
CA GLN A 68 -12.49 29.87 -0.74
C GLN A 68 -13.99 30.09 -0.94
N ASP A 69 -14.43 30.34 -2.17
CA ASP A 69 -15.82 30.58 -2.53
C ASP A 69 -16.75 29.38 -2.31
N VAL A 70 -16.22 28.15 -2.27
CA VAL A 70 -17.04 26.93 -2.14
C VAL A 70 -17.11 26.45 -0.69
N GLY A 71 -16.24 26.93 0.21
CA GLY A 71 -16.24 26.50 1.62
C GLY A 71 -15.89 25.02 1.87
N LEU A 72 -15.42 24.30 0.85
CA LEU A 72 -15.18 22.85 0.89
C LEU A 72 -13.77 22.46 1.38
N GLY A 73 -13.07 23.34 2.09
CA GLY A 73 -11.71 23.05 2.60
C GLY A 73 -11.59 21.78 3.47
N PHE A 74 -12.69 21.40 4.13
CA PHE A 74 -12.77 20.13 4.87
C PHE A 74 -12.67 18.91 3.94
N ILE A 75 -13.29 18.96 2.76
CA ILE A 75 -13.24 17.87 1.77
C ILE A 75 -11.81 17.69 1.27
N THR A 76 -11.12 18.79 0.97
CA THR A 76 -9.69 18.77 0.62
C THR A 76 -8.86 18.06 1.69
N THR A 77 -9.05 18.42 2.95
CA THR A 77 -8.35 17.79 4.08
C THR A 77 -8.69 16.29 4.16
N GLY A 78 -9.95 15.93 3.96
CA GLY A 78 -10.42 14.54 3.91
C GLY A 78 -9.78 13.73 2.78
N ILE A 79 -9.62 14.31 1.58
CA ILE A 79 -8.96 13.66 0.44
C ILE A 79 -7.49 13.41 0.73
N ILE A 80 -6.78 14.41 1.28
CA ILE A 80 -5.36 14.25 1.66
C ILE A 80 -5.20 13.17 2.75
N LEU A 81 -6.11 13.13 3.73
CA LEU A 81 -6.11 12.12 4.78
C LEU A 81 -6.42 10.72 4.23
N LEU A 82 -7.39 10.58 3.32
CA LEU A 82 -7.70 9.30 2.68
C LEU A 82 -6.52 8.82 1.82
N LEU A 83 -5.86 9.73 1.11
CA LEU A 83 -4.66 9.44 0.34
C LEU A 83 -3.48 9.01 1.25
N SER A 84 -3.30 9.64 2.41
CA SER A 84 -2.26 9.27 3.36
C SER A 84 -2.48 7.87 3.95
N ILE A 85 -3.72 7.58 4.35
CA ILE A 85 -4.12 6.24 4.84
C ILE A 85 -3.94 5.20 3.74
N TYR A 86 -4.32 5.53 2.50
CA TYR A 86 -4.15 4.66 1.34
C TYR A 86 -2.67 4.30 1.12
N LEU A 87 -1.78 5.30 1.09
CA LEU A 87 -0.34 5.07 0.92
C LEU A 87 0.24 4.24 2.07
N LEU A 88 -0.18 4.50 3.31
CA LEU A 88 0.26 3.73 4.47
C LEU A 88 -0.21 2.27 4.38
N TYR A 89 -1.45 2.06 3.94
CA TYR A 89 -1.98 0.72 3.71
C TYR A 89 -1.22 -0.02 2.60
N CYS A 90 -0.90 0.67 1.49
CA CYS A 90 -0.08 0.11 0.41
C CYS A 90 1.32 -0.26 0.89
N ALA A 91 2.00 0.61 1.64
CA ALA A 91 3.32 0.33 2.21
C ALA A 91 3.27 -0.87 3.16
N HIS A 92 2.24 -0.94 4.02
CA HIS A 92 2.06 -2.06 4.93
C HIS A 92 1.82 -3.39 4.20
N TYR A 93 0.87 -3.41 3.25
CA TYR A 93 0.56 -4.60 2.50
C TYR A 93 1.74 -5.05 1.61
N GLY A 94 2.50 -4.10 1.05
CA GLY A 94 3.75 -4.37 0.34
C GLY A 94 4.79 -5.05 1.22
N ASN A 95 5.03 -4.53 2.43
CA ASN A 95 5.97 -5.11 3.41
C ASN A 95 5.56 -6.54 3.83
N THR A 96 4.26 -6.80 3.98
CA THR A 96 3.77 -8.15 4.34
C THR A 96 3.90 -9.16 3.19
N LYS A 97 3.75 -8.74 1.93
CA LYS A 97 3.83 -9.64 0.76
C LYS A 97 5.25 -9.97 0.33
N LEU A 98 6.12 -8.98 0.26
CA LEU A 98 7.53 -9.22 -0.09
C LEU A 98 8.21 -10.04 1.00
N GLY A 99 7.70 -9.94 2.24
CA GLY A 99 8.45 -10.31 3.42
C GLY A 99 9.69 -9.43 3.48
N LEU A 100 10.18 -9.18 4.66
CA LEU A 100 11.52 -8.62 4.79
C LEU A 100 12.56 -9.72 4.53
N ARG A 101 12.56 -10.23 3.30
CA ARG A 101 13.63 -10.99 2.66
C ARG A 101 14.58 -10.01 1.96
N PHE A 102 14.93 -8.92 2.64
CA PHE A 102 16.12 -8.19 2.22
C PHE A 102 17.32 -9.14 2.40
N VAL A 103 18.18 -9.13 1.39
CA VAL A 103 19.17 -10.13 0.97
C VAL A 103 20.19 -10.59 2.05
N ILE A 104 20.13 -10.04 3.27
CA ILE A 104 21.15 -10.26 4.32
C ILE A 104 20.55 -10.89 5.58
N TYR A 105 19.27 -10.67 5.90
CA TYR A 105 18.61 -11.29 7.06
C TYR A 105 17.15 -11.59 6.75
N THR A 106 16.81 -12.88 6.72
CA THR A 106 15.40 -13.31 6.71
C THR A 106 14.85 -13.11 8.11
N TYR A 107 14.12 -12.02 8.36
CA TYR A 107 13.30 -11.95 9.57
C TYR A 107 12.21 -13.01 9.44
N SER A 108 12.40 -14.16 10.09
CA SER A 108 11.47 -15.28 10.02
C SER A 108 10.05 -14.80 10.34
N PRO A 109 9.06 -15.02 9.46
CA PRO A 109 7.67 -14.86 9.85
C PRO A 109 7.41 -15.78 11.05
N LEU A 110 6.75 -15.22 12.08
CA LEU A 110 6.48 -15.80 13.40
C LEU A 110 6.70 -17.32 13.48
N SER A 111 7.84 -17.75 14.04
CA SER A 111 7.86 -19.04 14.71
C SER A 111 7.05 -18.87 15.99
N PRO A 112 5.93 -19.60 16.17
CA PRO A 112 5.20 -19.57 17.43
C PRO A 112 6.15 -20.09 18.51
N LYS A 113 6.50 -19.22 19.48
CA LYS A 113 7.08 -19.47 20.83
C LYS A 113 8.41 -18.79 21.18
N GLU A 114 9.14 -18.10 20.28
CA GLU A 114 10.46 -17.53 20.67
C GLU A 114 10.76 -16.07 20.26
N THR A 115 9.97 -15.42 19.38
CA THR A 115 10.36 -14.09 18.84
C THR A 115 9.23 -13.05 18.70
N LEU A 116 8.10 -13.24 19.39
CA LEU A 116 6.91 -12.39 19.22
C LEU A 116 7.19 -10.90 19.51
N TYR A 117 7.95 -10.60 20.57
CA TYR A 117 8.28 -9.22 20.93
C TYR A 117 9.18 -8.55 19.88
N ASN A 118 10.26 -9.20 19.45
CA ASN A 118 11.18 -8.66 18.45
C ASN A 118 10.48 -8.41 17.10
N CYS A 119 9.56 -9.30 16.71
CA CYS A 119 8.75 -9.12 15.50
C CYS A 119 7.76 -7.95 15.62
N ILE A 120 7.15 -7.75 16.79
CA ILE A 120 6.29 -6.58 17.04
C ILE A 120 7.10 -5.30 16.98
N CYS A 121 8.21 -5.21 17.72
CA CYS A 121 9.08 -4.03 17.74
C CYS A 121 9.59 -3.67 16.34
N TYR A 122 9.98 -4.68 15.55
CA TYR A 122 10.44 -4.47 14.18
C TYR A 122 9.34 -3.96 13.24
N ASN A 123 8.13 -4.54 13.32
CA ASN A 123 6.99 -4.06 12.53
C ASN A 123 6.56 -2.64 12.92
N VAL A 124 6.55 -2.33 14.22
CA VAL A 124 6.27 -0.97 14.74
C VAL A 124 7.33 0.01 14.27
N PHE A 125 8.62 -0.37 14.31
CA PHE A 125 9.71 0.44 13.79
C PHE A 125 9.53 0.74 12.29
N LEU A 126 9.23 -0.28 11.49
CA LEU A 126 8.95 -0.07 10.06
C LEU A 126 7.73 0.81 9.83
N TRP A 127 6.66 0.64 10.60
CA TRP A 127 5.50 1.51 10.52
C TRP A 127 5.85 2.97 10.80
N ASN A 128 6.68 3.23 11.82
CA ASN A 128 7.16 4.57 12.12
C ASN A 128 8.06 5.13 11.01
N LEU A 129 8.91 4.29 10.42
CA LEU A 129 9.78 4.68 9.31
C LEU A 129 8.95 5.05 8.06
N TRP A 130 7.97 4.21 7.72
CA TRP A 130 7.09 4.41 6.58
C TRP A 130 6.14 5.59 6.78
N SER A 131 5.61 5.78 7.99
CA SER A 131 4.75 6.93 8.28
C SER A 131 5.51 8.25 8.15
N ALA A 132 6.75 8.32 8.65
CA ALA A 132 7.61 9.50 8.47
C ALA A 132 7.90 9.78 6.99
N ALA A 133 8.26 8.75 6.22
CA ALA A 133 8.51 8.87 4.79
C ALA A 133 7.27 9.36 4.02
N ILE A 134 6.10 8.78 4.29
CA ILE A 134 4.83 9.16 3.65
C ILE A 134 4.42 10.59 4.05
N ILE A 135 4.59 10.99 5.31
CA ILE A 135 4.30 12.36 5.74
C ILE A 135 5.21 13.34 5.01
N GLN A 136 6.52 13.06 4.93
CA GLN A 136 7.45 13.89 4.16
C GLN A 136 7.07 13.97 2.68
N LEU A 137 6.66 12.84 2.11
CA LEU A 137 6.17 12.74 0.73
C LEU A 137 4.98 13.67 0.50
N LEU A 138 3.98 13.61 1.38
CA LEU A 138 2.76 14.39 1.28
C LEU A 138 3.01 15.88 1.51
N ILE A 139 3.85 16.24 2.49
CA ILE A 139 4.24 17.64 2.72
C ILE A 139 4.93 18.20 1.49
N SER A 140 5.83 17.43 0.89
CA SER A 140 6.56 17.86 -0.31
C SER A 140 5.63 17.96 -1.53
N ALA A 141 4.71 17.00 -1.70
CA ALA A 141 3.78 16.99 -2.82
C ALA A 141 2.72 18.10 -2.72
N PHE A 142 2.25 18.40 -1.51
CA PHE A 142 1.12 19.31 -1.23
C PHE A 142 1.52 20.60 -0.51
N LYS A 143 2.80 20.99 -0.55
CA LYS A 143 3.36 22.12 0.22
C LYS A 143 2.48 23.38 0.13
N LYS A 144 2.11 23.79 -1.09
CA LYS A 144 1.27 24.97 -1.35
C LYS A 144 -0.08 24.88 -0.64
N THR A 145 -0.82 23.81 -0.91
CA THR A 145 -2.12 23.54 -0.31
C THR A 145 -2.06 23.50 1.21
N LEU A 146 -1.04 22.87 1.78
CA LEU A 146 -0.90 22.71 3.23
C LEU A 146 -0.55 24.02 3.94
N THR A 147 0.14 24.93 3.26
CA THR A 147 0.40 26.28 3.76
C THR A 147 -0.88 27.11 3.82
N ASP A 148 -1.73 27.00 2.80
CA ASP A 148 -2.94 27.81 2.67
C ASP A 148 -4.10 27.32 3.55
N LEU A 149 -4.13 26.03 3.91
CA LEU A 149 -5.18 25.44 4.73
C LEU A 149 -4.81 25.43 6.24
N PRO A 150 -5.54 26.17 7.09
CA PRO A 150 -5.31 26.12 8.54
C PRO A 150 -5.71 24.77 9.15
N GLN A 151 -6.67 24.05 8.53
CA GLN A 151 -7.14 22.75 8.99
C GLN A 151 -6.08 21.63 8.83
N SER A 152 -5.06 21.83 7.99
CA SER A 152 -3.88 20.95 7.90
C SER A 152 -2.83 21.19 8.99
N ALA A 153 -3.16 21.94 10.05
CA ALA A 153 -2.26 22.15 11.19
C ALA A 153 -1.70 20.83 11.78
N TRP A 154 -2.44 19.72 11.69
CA TRP A 154 -1.96 18.41 12.13
C TRP A 154 -0.67 17.97 11.41
N LEU A 155 -0.52 18.24 10.11
CA LEU A 155 0.71 17.95 9.36
C LEU A 155 1.87 18.81 9.84
N ARG A 156 1.62 20.07 10.20
CA ARG A 156 2.65 20.95 10.76
C ARG A 156 3.08 20.51 12.16
N ILE A 157 2.15 20.02 12.97
CA ILE A 157 2.44 19.47 14.31
C ILE A 157 3.30 18.21 14.17
N PHE A 158 2.93 17.30 13.26
CA PHE A 158 3.74 16.13 12.95
C PHE A 158 5.12 16.51 12.42
N TYR A 159 5.19 17.49 11.53
CA TYR A 159 6.46 18.03 11.03
C TYR A 159 7.33 18.61 12.14
N GLY A 160 6.75 19.39 13.06
CA GLY A 160 7.45 19.93 14.23
C GLY A 160 8.01 18.83 15.14
N ASN A 161 7.22 17.77 15.39
CA ASN A 161 7.66 16.62 16.18
C ASN A 161 8.81 15.84 15.50
N ILE A 162 8.75 15.68 14.17
CA ILE A 162 9.82 15.02 13.41
C ILE A 162 11.09 15.88 13.41
N ASN A 163 10.97 17.20 13.26
CA ASN A 163 12.11 18.12 13.30
C ASN A 163 12.77 18.22 14.67
N GLY A 164 12.03 17.98 15.75
CA GLY A 164 12.59 17.91 17.10
C GLY A 164 13.57 16.74 17.31
N LEU A 165 13.54 15.74 16.43
CA LEU A 165 14.44 14.59 16.48
C LEU A 165 15.66 14.85 15.56
N SER A 166 16.83 15.08 16.14
CA SER A 166 18.07 15.45 15.42
C SER A 166 18.43 14.51 14.25
N PHE A 167 18.24 13.20 14.44
CA PHE A 167 18.43 12.19 13.40
C PHE A 167 17.46 12.36 12.23
N HIS A 168 16.17 12.51 12.53
CA HIS A 168 15.14 12.66 11.51
C HIS A 168 15.28 13.99 10.78
N HIS A 169 15.60 15.07 11.48
CA HIS A 169 15.86 16.37 10.89
C HIS A 169 16.95 16.32 9.82
N THR A 170 18.06 15.63 10.09
CA THR A 170 19.17 15.48 9.13
C THR A 170 18.74 14.69 7.89
N MET A 171 18.05 13.56 8.11
CA MET A 171 17.52 12.72 7.03
C MET A 171 16.45 13.45 6.19
N TYR A 172 15.65 14.28 6.84
CA TYR A 172 14.59 15.07 6.22
C TYR A 172 15.19 16.16 5.32
N LYS A 173 16.19 16.91 5.81
CA LYS A 173 16.87 17.98 5.06
C LYS A 173 17.50 17.47 3.76
N GLN A 174 17.94 16.22 3.74
CA GLN A 174 18.54 15.59 2.56
C GLN A 174 17.52 14.81 1.70
N SER A 175 16.21 14.90 2.00
CA SER A 175 15.14 14.14 1.33
C SER A 175 15.41 12.63 1.26
N ILE A 176 16.17 12.06 2.20
CA ILE A 176 16.65 10.66 2.13
C ILE A 176 15.46 9.71 2.10
N PHE A 177 14.41 9.98 2.87
CA PHE A 177 13.21 9.14 2.90
C PHE A 177 12.50 9.07 1.55
N ILE A 178 12.47 10.18 0.80
CA ILE A 178 11.88 10.23 -0.54
C ILE A 178 12.72 9.37 -1.49
N TYR A 179 14.05 9.56 -1.48
CA TYR A 179 14.96 8.77 -2.33
C TYR A 179 14.93 7.28 -2.00
N MET A 180 14.89 6.90 -0.72
CA MET A 180 14.76 5.50 -0.30
C MET A 180 13.43 4.91 -0.78
N THR A 181 12.32 5.65 -0.65
CA THR A 181 10.99 5.19 -1.08
C THR A 181 10.94 5.02 -2.61
N LEU A 182 11.51 5.96 -3.36
CA LEU A 182 11.63 5.86 -4.82
C LEU A 182 12.54 4.68 -5.22
N GLY A 183 13.69 4.53 -4.56
CA GLY A 183 14.63 3.43 -4.81
C GLY A 183 13.99 2.06 -4.56
N ILE A 184 13.31 1.89 -3.43
CA ILE A 184 12.60 0.64 -3.09
C ILE A 184 11.45 0.37 -4.07
N SER A 185 10.68 1.40 -4.45
CA SER A 185 9.59 1.22 -5.41
C SER A 185 10.08 0.87 -6.82
N LEU A 186 11.19 1.44 -7.27
CA LEU A 186 11.85 1.07 -8.53
C LEU A 186 12.42 -0.35 -8.48
N LEU A 187 13.09 -0.72 -7.39
CA LEU A 187 13.57 -2.09 -7.19
C LEU A 187 12.42 -3.10 -7.21
N TYR A 188 11.30 -2.77 -6.58
CA TYR A 188 10.10 -3.61 -6.58
C TYR A 188 9.48 -3.72 -7.99
N PHE A 189 9.44 -2.62 -8.72
CA PHE A 189 8.98 -2.62 -10.11
C PHE A 189 9.84 -3.54 -10.97
N ILE A 190 11.17 -3.42 -10.90
CA ILE A 190 12.12 -4.31 -11.59
C ILE A 190 11.90 -5.77 -11.16
N TYR A 191 11.74 -6.03 -9.86
CA TYR A 191 11.49 -7.37 -9.33
C TYR A 191 10.22 -8.00 -9.92
N ILE A 192 9.12 -7.25 -10.02
CA ILE A 192 7.88 -7.75 -10.64
C ILE A 192 8.11 -8.14 -12.11
N PHE A 193 8.84 -7.30 -12.87
CA PHE A 193 9.14 -7.58 -14.27
C PHE A 193 10.03 -8.81 -14.44
N LEU A 194 11.01 -9.01 -13.56
CA LEU A 194 11.93 -10.14 -13.61
C LEU A 194 11.34 -11.44 -13.04
N SER A 195 10.38 -11.35 -12.13
CA SER A 195 9.78 -12.50 -11.44
C SER A 195 8.29 -12.64 -11.76
N PRO A 196 7.91 -13.14 -12.95
CA PRO A 196 6.54 -13.55 -13.24
C PRO A 196 6.10 -14.81 -12.44
N SER A 197 6.95 -15.30 -11.54
CA SER A 197 6.86 -16.55 -10.77
C SER A 197 5.61 -16.69 -9.91
N ASP A 198 5.13 -15.57 -9.35
CA ASP A 198 4.07 -15.61 -8.34
C ASP A 198 2.71 -16.02 -8.92
N VAL A 199 2.47 -15.72 -10.20
CA VAL A 199 1.27 -16.18 -10.91
C VAL A 199 1.23 -17.71 -10.95
N LYS A 200 2.37 -18.35 -11.20
CA LYS A 200 2.47 -19.83 -11.25
C LYS A 200 2.23 -20.45 -9.87
N PHE A 201 2.71 -19.82 -8.80
CA PHE A 201 2.50 -20.30 -7.43
C PHE A 201 1.03 -20.20 -7.01
N VAL A 202 0.37 -19.08 -7.31
CA VAL A 202 -1.06 -18.88 -7.00
C VAL A 202 -1.93 -19.87 -7.78
N LEU A 203 -1.65 -20.08 -9.07
CA LEU A 203 -2.36 -21.06 -9.88
C LEU A 203 -2.20 -22.49 -9.31
N LYS A 204 -0.98 -22.88 -8.94
CA LYS A 204 -0.70 -24.21 -8.36
C LYS A 204 -1.36 -24.40 -6.99
N SER A 205 -1.45 -23.35 -6.17
CA SER A 205 -2.16 -23.37 -4.89
C SER A 205 -3.68 -23.50 -5.07
N ASN A 206 -4.25 -22.76 -6.02
CA ASN A 206 -5.67 -22.85 -6.36
C ASN A 206 -6.02 -24.22 -6.96
N GLU A 207 -5.16 -24.79 -7.79
CA GLU A 207 -5.33 -26.12 -8.35
C GLU A 207 -5.35 -27.20 -7.25
N LYS A 208 -4.45 -27.12 -6.26
CA LYS A 208 -4.47 -28.00 -5.08
C LYS A 208 -5.78 -27.88 -4.30
N LYS A 209 -6.26 -26.67 -4.04
CA LYS A 209 -7.54 -26.45 -3.34
C LYS A 209 -8.71 -27.05 -4.12
N MET A 210 -8.75 -26.84 -5.45
CA MET A 210 -9.80 -27.41 -6.32
C MET A 210 -9.78 -28.95 -6.31
N LYS A 211 -8.61 -29.58 -6.37
CA LYS A 211 -8.48 -31.06 -6.27
C LYS A 211 -8.99 -31.59 -4.93
N VAL A 212 -8.68 -30.90 -3.83
CA VAL A 212 -9.20 -31.25 -2.49
C VAL A 212 -10.72 -31.14 -2.45
N TYR A 213 -11.31 -30.06 -3.00
CA TYR A 213 -12.77 -29.89 -3.06
C TYR A 213 -13.47 -30.94 -3.93
N ALA A 214 -12.89 -31.29 -5.09
CA ALA A 214 -13.41 -32.34 -5.95
C ALA A 214 -13.44 -33.70 -5.21
N LYS A 215 -12.37 -34.03 -4.47
CA LYS A 215 -12.30 -35.26 -3.67
C LYS A 215 -13.38 -35.31 -2.57
N TYR A 216 -13.63 -34.20 -1.88
CA TYR A 216 -14.71 -34.14 -0.88
C TYR A 216 -16.11 -34.22 -1.50
N LYS A 217 -16.31 -33.66 -2.69
CA LYS A 217 -17.59 -33.73 -3.42
C LYS A 217 -17.92 -35.17 -3.82
N ASN A 218 -16.99 -35.86 -4.47
CA ASN A 218 -17.18 -37.26 -4.91
C ASN A 218 -17.45 -38.20 -3.73
N LYS A 219 -16.73 -38.03 -2.61
CA LYS A 219 -16.96 -38.80 -1.39
C LYS A 219 -18.35 -38.57 -0.78
N LYS A 220 -18.93 -37.38 -0.94
CA LYS A 220 -20.24 -37.02 -0.38
C LYS A 220 -21.39 -37.49 -1.28
N GLU A 221 -21.18 -37.53 -2.59
CA GLU A 221 -22.20 -37.96 -3.57
C GLU A 221 -22.27 -39.50 -3.72
N GLY A 222 -21.48 -40.27 -2.95
CA GLY A 222 -21.51 -41.73 -2.99
C GLY A 222 -21.03 -42.33 -4.31
N ILE A 223 -20.41 -41.52 -5.17
CA ILE A 223 -19.81 -41.96 -6.43
C ILE A 223 -18.55 -42.72 -6.03
N ALA A 224 -18.62 -44.05 -6.04
CA ALA A 224 -17.47 -44.91 -5.88
C ALA A 224 -16.42 -44.49 -6.93
N GLU A 225 -15.21 -44.13 -6.48
CA GLU A 225 -14.09 -43.87 -7.39
C GLU A 225 -13.93 -45.11 -8.28
N PRO A 226 -13.91 -44.98 -9.63
CA PRO A 226 -13.53 -46.10 -10.47
C PRO A 226 -12.13 -46.50 -10.06
N LEU A 227 -11.98 -47.75 -9.63
CA LEU A 227 -10.70 -48.37 -9.34
C LEU A 227 -9.84 -48.22 -10.60
N VAL A 228 -8.92 -47.28 -10.57
CA VAL A 228 -7.84 -47.21 -11.56
C VAL A 228 -6.95 -48.40 -11.24
N GLU A 229 -7.16 -49.49 -11.99
CA GLU A 229 -6.25 -50.62 -12.04
C GLU A 229 -4.86 -50.10 -12.42
N LYS A 230 -3.88 -50.52 -11.61
CA LYS A 230 -2.47 -50.18 -11.76
C LYS A 230 -1.88 -50.75 -13.04
#